data_AF-A0A0L0FB64-F1
#
_entry.id   AF-A0A0L0FB64-F1
#
_cell.length_a   1.000
_cell.length_b   1.000
_cell.length_c   1.000
_cell.angle_alpha   90.00
_cell.angle_beta   90.00
_cell.angle_gamma   90.00
#
_symmetry.space_group_name_H-M   'P 1'
#
loop_
_entity.id
_entity.type
_entity.pdbx_description
1 polymer ?
#
loop_
_entity_poly.entity_id
_entity_poly.type
_entity_poly.pdbx_seq_one_letter_code
_entity_poly.pdbx_strand_id
1 'polypeptide(L)'
;MFTLEEVEEKIQSLSSSPGVVGVAVFRCNDGALISSSFDTERLPHFVEMGQNLLRQGDAMSQQLQDPLTYIRLRMKSTELLVSKDGDHGFLLVRSIE
;
A
#
# COMPACT_ATOMS: atom_id res chain seq x y z
N MET A 1 1.78 -2.58 -16.50
CA MET A 1 2.26 -3.67 -15.62
C MET A 1 3.67 -3.28 -15.23
N PHE A 2 3.95 -3.06 -13.95
CA PHE A 2 5.29 -2.67 -13.53
C PHE A 2 6.26 -3.83 -13.71
N THR A 3 7.49 -3.54 -14.13
CA THR A 3 8.61 -4.49 -14.03
C THR A 3 9.07 -4.60 -12.58
N LEU A 4 9.80 -5.67 -12.24
CA LEU A 4 10.41 -5.82 -10.91
C LEU A 4 11.35 -4.65 -10.59
N GLU A 5 12.13 -4.17 -11.57
CA GLU A 5 13.03 -3.02 -11.42
C GLU A 5 12.24 -1.72 -11.12
N GLU A 6 11.13 -1.46 -11.83
CA GLU A 6 10.29 -0.30 -11.56
C GLU A 6 9.65 -0.35 -10.16
N VAL A 7 9.30 -1.55 -9.68
CA VAL A 7 8.79 -1.75 -8.32
C VAL A 7 9.88 -1.45 -7.28
N GLU A 8 11.10 -1.93 -7.50
CA GLU A 8 12.23 -1.69 -6.60
C GLU A 8 12.63 -0.21 -6.54
N GLU A 9 12.74 0.46 -7.69
CA GLU A 9 13.02 1.91 -7.75
C GLU A 9 11.94 2.71 -7.01
N LYS A 10 10.68 2.33 -7.18
CA LYS A 10 9.55 2.99 -6.52
C LYS A 10 9.55 2.74 -5.02
N ILE A 11 9.88 1.53 -4.56
CA ILE A 11 10.08 1.24 -3.14
C ILE A 11 11.22 2.09 -2.60
N GLN A 12 12.37 2.13 -3.26
CA GLN A 12 13.54 2.88 -2.82
C GLN A 12 13.27 4.39 -2.75
N SER A 13 12.56 4.92 -3.75
CA SER A 13 12.13 6.33 -3.78
C SER A 13 11.15 6.65 -2.64
N LEU A 14 10.15 5.79 -2.43
CA LEU A 14 9.16 5.98 -1.36
C LEU A 14 9.79 5.82 0.03
N SER A 15 10.62 4.79 0.24
CA SER A 15 11.28 4.53 1.53
C SER A 15 12.26 5.64 1.92
N SER A 16 12.84 6.34 0.94
CA SER A 16 13.75 7.46 1.17
C SER A 16 13.02 8.77 1.55
N SER A 17 11.69 8.78 1.51
CA SER A 17 10.92 9.97 1.85
C SER A 17 10.89 10.20 3.38
N PRO A 18 11.09 11.44 3.85
CA PRO A 18 11.09 11.75 5.29
C PRO A 18 9.81 11.28 6.01
N GLY A 19 10.02 10.58 7.12
CA GLY A 19 8.95 10.01 7.94
C GLY A 19 8.33 8.74 7.38
N VAL A 20 8.80 8.17 6.26
CA VAL A 20 8.37 6.83 5.83
C VAL A 20 9.01 5.77 6.72
N VAL A 21 8.18 4.96 7.34
CA VAL A 21 8.56 3.84 8.21
C VAL A 21 8.73 2.56 7.39
N GLY A 22 7.91 2.40 6.35
CA GLY A 22 8.13 1.32 5.40
C GLY A 22 7.12 1.30 4.26
N VAL A 23 7.48 0.54 3.24
CA VAL A 23 6.74 0.34 2.00
C VAL A 23 6.57 -1.16 1.77
N ALA A 24 5.41 -1.58 1.29
CA ALA A 24 5.14 -2.91 0.83
C ALA A 24 4.42 -2.87 -0.51
N VAL A 25 4.83 -3.74 -1.42
CA VAL A 25 4.16 -3.98 -2.69
C VAL A 25 3.69 -5.42 -2.69
N PHE A 26 2.41 -5.61 -3.00
CA PHE A 26 1.76 -6.91 -2.97
C PHE A 26 0.85 -7.07 -4.18
N ARG A 27 0.47 -8.30 -4.51
CA ARG A 27 -0.51 -8.57 -5.55
C ARG A 27 -1.92 -8.45 -5.00
N CYS A 28 -2.78 -7.68 -5.66
CA CYS A 28 -4.15 -7.42 -5.20
C CYS A 28 -5.04 -8.67 -5.15
N ASN A 29 -4.78 -9.67 -5.99
CA ASN A 29 -5.62 -10.87 -6.09
C ASN A 29 -5.48 -11.84 -4.91
N ASP A 30 -4.24 -12.11 -4.48
CA ASP A 30 -3.92 -13.18 -3.52
C ASP A 30 -3.17 -12.69 -2.27
N GLY A 31 -2.68 -11.45 -2.27
CA GLY A 31 -1.94 -10.88 -1.14
C GLY A 31 -0.50 -11.33 -1.08
N ALA A 32 -0.02 -11.99 -2.14
CA ALA A 32 1.38 -12.35 -2.24
C ALA A 32 2.23 -11.08 -2.18
N LEU A 33 3.13 -11.04 -1.19
CA LEU A 33 4.13 -9.99 -1.08
C LEU A 33 5.09 -10.09 -2.27
N ILE A 34 5.29 -8.97 -2.96
CA ILE A 34 6.22 -8.86 -4.09
C ILE A 34 7.55 -8.31 -3.59
N SER A 35 7.51 -7.20 -2.85
CA SER A 35 8.70 -6.59 -2.24
C SER A 35 8.31 -5.69 -1.07
N SER A 36 9.23 -5.49 -0.13
CA SER A 36 9.00 -4.64 1.02
C SER A 36 10.28 -4.09 1.63
N SER A 37 10.20 -2.89 2.20
CA SER A 37 11.22 -2.33 3.07
C SER A 37 10.93 -2.61 4.56
N PHE A 38 9.87 -3.34 4.89
CA PHE A 38 9.54 -3.73 6.26
C PHE A 38 10.29 -4.99 6.65
N ASP A 39 11.00 -4.94 7.77
CA ASP A 39 11.66 -6.10 8.37
C ASP A 39 10.85 -6.61 9.58
N THR A 40 9.52 -6.78 9.40
CA THR A 40 8.61 -7.17 10.49
C THR A 40 7.73 -8.38 10.15
N GLU A 41 7.60 -9.28 11.12
CA GLU A 41 6.67 -10.42 11.07
C GLU A 41 5.19 -10.00 10.95
N ARG A 42 4.86 -8.73 11.22
CA ARG A 42 3.50 -8.18 11.11
C ARG A 42 3.11 -7.81 9.68
N LEU A 43 4.06 -7.79 8.76
CA LEU A 43 3.86 -7.36 7.38
C LEU A 43 2.72 -8.09 6.65
N PRO A 44 2.59 -9.43 6.73
CA PRO A 44 1.48 -10.13 6.07
C PRO A 44 0.11 -9.64 6.52
N HIS A 45 -0.03 -9.33 7.82
CA HIS A 45 -1.28 -8.82 8.37
C HIS A 45 -1.58 -7.39 7.88
N PHE A 46 -0.56 -6.53 7.76
CA PHE A 46 -0.73 -5.21 7.15
C PHE A 46 -1.15 -5.30 5.68
N VAL A 47 -0.57 -6.22 4.91
CA VAL A 47 -0.96 -6.48 3.52
C VAL A 47 -2.42 -6.91 3.44
N GLU A 48 -2.84 -7.88 4.26
CA GLU A 48 -4.21 -8.36 4.31
C GLU A 48 -5.21 -7.22 4.64
N MET A 49 -4.89 -6.40 5.64
CA MET A 49 -5.71 -5.24 5.99
C MET A 49 -5.78 -4.22 4.84
N GLY A 50 -4.65 -3.93 4.19
CA GLY A 50 -4.60 -3.06 3.02
C GLY A 50 -5.46 -3.55 1.86
N GLN A 51 -5.44 -4.86 1.58
CA GLN A 51 -6.30 -5.48 0.59
C GLN A 51 -7.79 -5.34 0.92
N ASN A 52 -8.15 -5.59 2.18
CA ASN A 52 -9.53 -5.47 2.62
C ASN A 52 -10.03 -4.02 2.48
N LEU A 53 -9.19 -3.03 2.79
CA LEU A 53 -9.48 -1.62 2.58
C LEU A 53 -9.70 -1.31 1.10
N LEU A 54 -8.80 -1.75 0.22
CA LEU A 54 -8.94 -1.54 -1.23
C LEU A 54 -10.23 -2.18 -1.76
N ARG A 55 -10.57 -3.39 -1.34
CA ARG A 55 -11.79 -4.09 -1.76
C ARG A 55 -13.06 -3.35 -1.34
N GLN A 56 -13.08 -2.82 -0.12
CA GLN A 56 -14.21 -2.02 0.38
C GLN A 56 -14.29 -0.67 -0.35
N GLY A 57 -13.15 0.00 -0.52
CA GLY A 57 -13.06 1.24 -1.28
C GLY A 57 -13.50 1.08 -2.73
N ASP A 58 -13.15 -0.03 -3.37
CA ASP A 58 -13.61 -0.38 -4.71
C ASP A 58 -15.12 -0.53 -4.77
N ALA A 59 -15.71 -1.28 -3.85
CA ALA A 59 -17.17 -1.43 -3.77
C ALA A 59 -17.87 -0.07 -3.59
N MET A 60 -17.32 0.83 -2.78
CA MET A 60 -17.86 2.18 -2.59
C MET A 60 -17.68 3.05 -3.84
N SER A 61 -16.49 3.04 -4.45
CA SER A 61 -16.19 3.80 -5.67
C SER A 61 -17.10 3.42 -6.84
N GLN A 62 -17.45 2.13 -6.97
CA GLN A 62 -18.40 1.64 -7.96
C GLN A 62 -19.81 2.22 -7.74
N GLN A 63 -20.25 2.35 -6.48
CA GLN A 63 -21.53 2.97 -6.16
C GLN A 63 -21.53 4.48 -6.47
N LEU A 64 -20.39 5.13 -6.29
CA LEU A 64 -20.20 6.56 -6.58
C LEU A 64 -19.90 6.87 -8.05
N GLN A 65 -19.63 5.83 -8.87
CA GLN A 65 -19.14 5.94 -10.25
C GLN A 65 -17.87 6.81 -10.37
N ASP A 66 -17.04 6.81 -9.32
CA ASP A 66 -15.81 7.60 -9.23
C ASP A 66 -14.64 6.70 -8.79
N PRO A 67 -13.67 6.38 -9.68
CA PRO A 67 -12.64 5.39 -9.41
C PRO A 67 -11.80 5.67 -8.15
N LEU A 68 -11.61 4.63 -7.33
CA LEU A 68 -10.71 4.71 -6.18
C LEU A 68 -9.26 4.96 -6.63
N THR A 69 -8.67 6.03 -6.11
CA THR A 69 -7.24 6.36 -6.33
C THR A 69 -6.37 5.81 -5.20
N TYR A 70 -6.69 6.16 -3.95
CA TYR A 70 -6.01 5.68 -2.76
C TYR A 70 -6.89 5.81 -1.51
N ILE A 71 -6.50 5.13 -0.45
CA ILE A 71 -7.06 5.24 0.90
C ILE A 71 -5.95 5.73 1.82
N ARG A 72 -6.22 6.78 2.58
CA ARG A 72 -5.29 7.33 3.58
C ARG A 72 -5.95 7.31 4.95
N LEU A 73 -5.39 6.52 5.87
CA LEU A 73 -5.80 6.46 7.26
C LEU A 73 -4.76 7.18 8.11
N ARG A 74 -5.18 8.24 8.80
CA ARG A 74 -4.32 9.01 9.69
C ARG A 74 -4.65 8.67 11.13
N MET A 75 -3.69 8.10 11.84
CA MET A 75 -3.74 7.85 13.28
C MET A 75 -2.99 8.96 14.02
N LYS A 76 -2.90 8.84 15.36
CA LYS A 76 -2.25 9.84 16.22
C LYS A 76 -0.77 10.06 15.88
N SER A 77 -0.02 8.98 15.65
CA SER A 77 1.43 9.00 15.42
C SER A 77 1.85 8.37 14.11
N THR A 78 0.90 7.83 13.34
CA THR A 78 1.20 7.09 12.12
C THR A 78 0.17 7.38 11.05
N GLU A 79 0.58 7.26 9.81
CA GLU A 79 -0.28 7.34 8.65
C GLU A 79 -0.09 6.10 7.78
N LEU A 80 -1.20 5.48 7.40
CA LEU A 80 -1.24 4.40 6.43
C LEU A 80 -1.80 4.95 5.12
N LEU A 81 -1.08 4.73 4.03
CA LEU A 81 -1.58 4.97 2.68
C LEU A 81 -1.60 3.64 1.95
N VAL A 82 -2.75 3.32 1.36
CA VAL A 82 -2.93 2.13 0.52
C VAL A 82 -3.48 2.56 -0.83
N SER A 83 -2.84 2.13 -1.91
CA SER A 83 -3.30 2.37 -3.27
C SER A 83 -3.16 1.11 -4.10
N LYS A 84 -3.73 1.13 -5.30
CA LYS A 84 -3.54 0.07 -6.29
C LYS A 84 -3.24 0.66 -7.66
N ASP A 85 -2.48 -0.08 -8.44
CA ASP A 85 -2.18 0.22 -9.84
C ASP A 85 -2.10 -1.10 -10.61
N GLY A 86 -3.10 -1.33 -11.46
CA GLY A 86 -3.36 -2.64 -12.05
C GLY A 86 -3.50 -3.73 -10.97
N ASP A 87 -2.70 -4.79 -11.10
CA ASP A 87 -2.68 -5.92 -10.16
C ASP A 87 -1.80 -5.70 -8.93
N HIS A 88 -1.15 -4.55 -8.81
CA HIS A 88 -0.23 -4.23 -7.72
C HIS A 88 -0.90 -3.33 -6.69
N GLY A 89 -0.84 -3.73 -5.42
CA GLY A 89 -1.20 -2.91 -4.29
C GLY A 89 0.05 -2.34 -3.63
N PHE A 90 -0.02 -1.08 -3.23
CA PHE A 90 1.03 -0.38 -2.51
C PHE A 90 0.53 -0.06 -1.12
N LEU A 91 1.31 -0.38 -0.11
CA LEU A 91 1.07 -0.01 1.28
C LEU A 91 2.27 0.77 1.80
N LEU A 92 2.00 1.95 2.32
CA LEU A 92 2.99 2.86 2.86
C LEU A 92 2.60 3.16 4.31
N VAL A 93 3.55 2.99 5.24
CA VAL A 93 3.41 3.46 6.62
C VAL A 93 4.36 4.62 6.83
N ARG A 94 3.85 5.70 7.42
CA ARG A 94 4.60 6.88 7.79
C ARG A 94 4.46 7.17 9.27
N SER A 95 5.51 7.68 9.89
CA SER A 95 5.46 8.32 11.19
C SER A 95 4.99 9.76 11.02
N ILE A 96 4.16 10.20 11.95
CA ILE A 96 3.71 11.58 12.09
C ILE A 96 4.39 12.10 13.35
N GLU A 97 5.64 12.54 13.20
CA GLU A 97 6.34 13.36 14.21
C GLU A 97 6.19 14.84 13.86
#